data_AF-A0A1M6YNB5-F1
#
_entry.id   AF-A0A1M6YNB5-F1
#
_cell.length_a   1.000
_cell.length_b   1.000
_cell.length_c   1.000
_cell.angle_alpha   90.00
_cell.angle_beta   90.00
_cell.angle_gamma   90.00
#
_symmetry.space_group_name_H-M   'P 1'
#
loop_
_entity.id
_entity.type
_entity.pdbx_description
1 polymer ?
#
loop_
_entity_poly.entity_id
_entity_poly.type
_entity_poly.pdbx_seq_one_letter_code
_entity_poly.pdbx_strand_id
1 'polypeptide(L)'
;MMNFRRRDIFLKIESLPSYSPLAPVACARHFGCDCMFNPGHESGRVSAQEILASTADGLVYREYLDAQYTIPNKAKLIKADVNEPPWDRRIPGCLLYAKPWERLYIHVWNADTSDCHSFHIHGLRYGIESDGAWPLGVAGRDGGRSDEILPGQK
;
A
#
# COMPACT_ATOMS: atom_id res chain seq x y z
N MET A 1 28.04 17.42 12.76
CA MET A 1 27.12 16.96 11.70
C MET A 1 26.41 15.70 12.21
N MET A 2 25.09 15.67 12.28
CA MET A 2 24.37 14.45 12.68
C MET A 2 24.51 13.40 11.56
N ASN A 3 25.11 12.25 11.86
CA ASN A 3 25.29 11.18 10.89
C ASN A 3 24.03 10.32 10.85
N PHE A 4 23.18 10.50 9.84
CA PHE A 4 21.99 9.69 9.66
C PHE A 4 22.34 8.38 8.96
N ARG A 5 21.80 7.27 9.43
CA ARG A 5 21.86 5.99 8.71
C ARG A 5 20.91 6.03 7.51
N ARG A 6 21.46 5.99 6.30
CA ARG A 6 20.67 5.85 5.07
C ARG A 6 19.95 4.50 5.05
N ARG A 7 18.68 4.51 4.63
CA ARG A 7 17.90 3.31 4.32
C ARG A 7 17.05 3.56 3.07
N ASP A 8 17.24 2.73 2.05
CA ASP A 8 16.44 2.77 0.83
C ASP A 8 15.23 1.85 0.96
N ILE A 9 14.07 2.32 0.47
CA ILE A 9 12.79 1.62 0.49
C ILE A 9 12.19 1.76 -0.91
N PHE A 10 11.74 0.66 -1.49
CA PHE A 10 11.19 0.66 -2.85
C PHE A 10 9.71 0.32 -2.80
N LEU A 11 8.86 1.24 -3.25
CA LEU A 11 7.41 1.07 -3.30
C LEU A 11 6.93 1.09 -4.74
N LYS A 12 6.00 0.20 -5.07
CA LYS A 12 5.32 0.20 -6.35
C LYS A 12 3.83 0.40 -6.13
N ILE A 13 3.23 1.32 -6.87
CA ILE A 13 1.80 1.55 -6.92
C ILE A 13 1.21 0.57 -7.93
N GLU A 14 0.33 -0.31 -7.49
CA GLU A 14 -0.22 -1.39 -8.31
C GLU A 14 -1.74 -1.47 -8.19
N SER A 15 -2.40 -1.77 -9.31
CA SER A 15 -3.84 -2.06 -9.33
C SER A 15 -4.14 -3.37 -8.61
N LEU A 16 -5.22 -3.38 -7.84
CA LEU A 16 -5.74 -4.56 -7.15
C LEU A 16 -7.20 -4.76 -7.55
N PRO A 17 -7.46 -5.45 -8.67
CA PRO A 17 -8.81 -5.64 -9.16
C PRO A 17 -9.63 -6.55 -8.24
N SER A 18 -10.94 -6.33 -8.21
CA SER A 18 -11.93 -7.15 -7.50
C SER A 18 -11.50 -7.45 -6.06
N TYR A 19 -11.04 -6.44 -5.32
CA TYR A 19 -10.73 -6.58 -3.91
C TYR A 19 -11.99 -6.54 -3.06
N SER A 20 -12.09 -7.46 -2.10
CA SER A 20 -13.12 -7.42 -1.07
C SER A 20 -12.45 -7.60 0.30
N PRO A 21 -12.70 -6.73 1.29
CA PRO A 21 -12.19 -6.93 2.65
C PRO A 21 -12.84 -8.15 3.32
N LEU A 22 -14.04 -8.54 2.89
CA LEU A 22 -14.76 -9.71 3.41
C LEU A 22 -14.28 -11.02 2.79
N ALA A 23 -13.77 -10.97 1.56
CA ALA A 23 -13.23 -12.13 0.85
C ALA A 23 -12.02 -11.73 -0.01
N PRO A 24 -10.89 -11.38 0.61
CA PRO A 24 -9.70 -10.90 -0.13
C PRO A 24 -9.14 -11.99 -1.03
N VAL A 25 -9.35 -13.26 -0.68
CA VAL A 25 -9.17 -14.41 -1.56
C VAL A 25 -10.54 -15.02 -1.85
N ALA A 26 -10.97 -14.98 -3.12
CA ALA A 26 -12.25 -15.54 -3.53
C ALA A 26 -12.33 -17.04 -3.17
N CYS A 27 -13.50 -17.48 -2.72
CA CYS A 27 -13.78 -18.87 -2.33
C CYS A 27 -12.95 -19.45 -1.17
N ALA A 28 -12.08 -18.66 -0.53
CA ALA A 28 -11.34 -19.12 0.65
C ALA A 28 -12.26 -19.16 1.89
N ARG A 29 -12.46 -20.37 2.42
CA ARG A 29 -13.44 -20.64 3.49
C ARG A 29 -13.16 -19.92 4.82
N HIS A 30 -11.93 -19.50 5.07
CA HIS A 30 -11.54 -18.84 6.33
C HIS A 30 -11.86 -17.34 6.35
N PHE A 31 -12.18 -16.73 5.21
CA PHE A 31 -12.71 -15.37 5.13
C PHE A 31 -14.25 -15.36 5.13
N GLY A 32 -14.84 -14.18 5.29
CA GLY A 32 -16.31 -14.01 5.27
C GLY A 32 -17.01 -14.67 6.46
N CYS A 33 -16.32 -14.79 7.59
CA CYS A 33 -16.91 -15.26 8.84
C CYS A 33 -17.51 -14.08 9.60
N ASP A 34 -18.76 -14.21 10.03
CA ASP A 34 -19.46 -13.22 10.85
C ASP A 34 -19.93 -13.79 12.20
N CYS A 35 -19.70 -15.09 12.46
CA CYS A 35 -20.02 -15.72 13.74
C CYS A 35 -21.50 -15.56 14.18
N MET A 36 -22.42 -15.48 13.22
CA MET A 36 -23.87 -15.28 13.43
C MET A 36 -24.20 -13.96 14.11
N PHE A 37 -23.36 -12.94 13.94
CA PHE A 37 -23.53 -11.65 14.59
C PHE A 37 -24.72 -10.85 14.01
N ASN A 38 -24.91 -10.88 12.69
CA ASN A 38 -25.96 -10.12 12.00
C ASN A 38 -27.14 -10.99 11.51
N PRO A 39 -28.35 -10.42 11.35
CA PRO A 39 -29.48 -11.08 10.70
C PRO A 39 -29.14 -11.57 9.28
N GLY A 40 -29.57 -12.78 8.90
CA GLY A 40 -29.25 -13.38 7.61
C GLY A 40 -27.90 -14.12 7.57
N HIS A 41 -27.14 -14.13 8.68
CA HIS A 41 -25.87 -14.84 8.82
C HIS A 41 -25.98 -16.08 9.70
N GLU A 42 -27.10 -16.80 9.65
CA GLU A 42 -27.37 -17.98 10.50
C GLU A 42 -26.37 -19.12 10.27
N SER A 43 -25.68 -19.12 9.12
CA SER A 43 -24.58 -20.05 8.82
C SER A 43 -23.22 -19.64 9.43
N GLY A 44 -23.18 -18.52 10.15
CA GLY A 44 -21.96 -17.90 10.68
C GLY A 44 -21.13 -17.16 9.63
N ARG A 45 -21.71 -16.88 8.45
CA ARG A 45 -21.01 -16.32 7.30
C ARG A 45 -21.77 -15.16 6.69
N VAL A 46 -21.02 -14.23 6.11
CA VAL A 46 -21.57 -13.19 5.23
C VAL A 46 -22.08 -13.82 3.94
N SER A 47 -23.11 -13.22 3.35
CA SER A 47 -23.68 -13.68 2.09
C SER A 47 -22.78 -13.35 0.89
N ALA A 48 -22.96 -14.08 -0.21
CA ALA A 48 -22.27 -13.76 -1.47
C ALA A 48 -22.65 -12.36 -1.99
N GLN A 49 -23.88 -11.91 -1.73
CA GLN A 49 -24.36 -10.60 -2.14
C GLN A 49 -23.63 -9.48 -1.38
N GLU A 50 -23.37 -9.65 -0.09
CA GLU A 50 -22.59 -8.67 0.69
C GLU A 50 -21.13 -8.63 0.27
N ILE A 51 -20.51 -9.80 0.02
CA ILE A 51 -19.14 -9.86 -0.50
C ILE A 51 -19.04 -9.09 -1.83
N LEU A 52 -20.01 -9.31 -2.72
CA LEU A 52 -20.06 -8.62 -4.02
C LEU A 52 -20.28 -7.11 -3.83
N ALA A 53 -21.19 -6.72 -2.95
CA ALA A 53 -21.46 -5.31 -2.64
C ALA A 53 -20.26 -4.60 -2.00
N SER A 54 -19.39 -5.33 -1.30
CA SER A 54 -18.15 -4.80 -0.74
C SER A 54 -16.93 -4.94 -1.66
N THR A 55 -17.12 -5.44 -2.88
CA THR A 55 -16.02 -5.63 -3.84
C THR A 55 -15.79 -4.35 -4.64
N ALA A 56 -14.54 -3.93 -4.75
CA ALA A 56 -14.13 -2.80 -5.56
C ALA A 56 -12.74 -3.04 -6.16
N ASP A 57 -12.46 -2.38 -7.28
CA ASP A 57 -11.09 -2.27 -7.77
C ASP A 57 -10.34 -1.27 -6.89
N GLY A 58 -9.16 -1.67 -6.44
CA GLY A 58 -8.30 -0.87 -5.57
C GLY A 58 -6.97 -0.52 -6.21
N LEU A 59 -6.22 0.32 -5.51
CA LEU A 59 -4.84 0.66 -5.80
C LEU A 59 -4.03 0.54 -4.51
N VAL A 60 -2.84 -0.03 -4.58
CA VAL A 60 -2.05 -0.34 -3.38
C VAL A 60 -0.56 -0.07 -3.57
N TYR A 61 0.07 0.48 -2.54
CA TYR A 61 1.52 0.57 -2.43
C TYR A 61 2.08 -0.76 -1.92
N ARG A 62 2.91 -1.44 -2.71
CA ARG A 62 3.63 -2.66 -2.30
C ARG A 62 5.13 -2.41 -2.18
N GLU A 63 5.73 -2.97 -1.14
CA GLU A 63 7.17 -2.90 -0.91
C GLU A 63 7.92 -3.97 -1.72
N TYR A 64 9.04 -3.57 -2.30
CA TYR A 64 10.01 -4.42 -2.99
C TYR A 64 11.36 -4.33 -2.29
N LEU A 65 12.11 -5.43 -2.33
CA LEU A 65 13.39 -5.59 -1.65
C LEU A 65 14.58 -5.20 -2.53
N ASP A 66 14.33 -4.75 -3.76
CA ASP A 66 15.32 -4.40 -4.77
C ASP A 66 14.89 -3.19 -5.61
N ALA A 67 15.88 -2.46 -6.15
CA ALA A 67 15.66 -1.26 -6.95
C ALA A 67 15.03 -1.53 -8.33
N GLN A 68 15.03 -2.80 -8.76
CA GLN A 68 14.41 -3.25 -10.00
C GLN A 68 12.94 -3.64 -9.81
N TYR A 69 12.43 -3.61 -8.58
CA TYR A 69 11.04 -3.97 -8.24
C TYR A 69 10.68 -5.40 -8.69
N THR A 70 11.60 -6.34 -8.49
CA THR A 70 11.43 -7.75 -8.91
C THR A 70 11.17 -8.71 -7.74
N ILE A 71 11.59 -8.35 -6.53
CA ILE A 71 11.49 -9.16 -5.31
C ILE A 71 10.48 -8.51 -4.36
N PRO A 72 9.19 -8.90 -4.40
CA PRO A 72 8.20 -8.33 -3.50
C PRO A 72 8.45 -8.75 -2.05
N ASN A 73 8.17 -7.85 -1.10
CA ASN A 73 8.19 -8.19 0.31
C ASN A 73 6.93 -8.99 0.69
N LYS A 74 7.07 -10.32 0.74
CA LYS A 74 6.00 -11.25 1.09
C LYS A 74 5.85 -11.49 2.61
N ALA A 75 6.67 -10.85 3.44
CA ALA A 75 6.55 -10.99 4.89
C ALA A 75 5.17 -10.50 5.35
N LYS A 76 4.64 -11.11 6.42
CA LYS A 76 3.44 -10.61 7.09
C LYS A 76 3.70 -9.22 7.66
N LEU A 77 2.70 -8.34 7.55
CA LEU A 77 2.70 -7.03 8.21
C LEU A 77 2.74 -7.20 9.72
N ILE A 78 1.91 -8.13 10.22
CA ILE A 78 1.85 -8.50 11.63
C ILE A 78 2.02 -10.01 11.70
N LYS A 79 3.18 -10.47 12.19
CA LYS A 79 3.53 -11.90 12.23
C LYS A 79 2.47 -12.77 12.93
N ALA A 80 1.81 -12.23 13.96
CA ALA A 80 0.80 -12.92 14.74
C ALA A 80 -0.60 -12.90 14.10
N ASP A 81 -0.85 -12.08 13.08
CA ASP A 81 -2.14 -12.01 12.42
C ASP A 81 -2.35 -13.25 11.55
N VAL A 82 -3.24 -14.13 12.00
CA VAL A 82 -3.59 -15.37 11.28
C VAL A 82 -4.54 -15.11 10.10
N ASN A 83 -5.21 -13.97 10.08
CA ASN A 83 -6.19 -13.58 9.07
C ASN A 83 -5.61 -12.62 8.02
N GLU A 84 -4.33 -12.25 8.10
CA GLU A 84 -3.69 -11.42 7.07
C GLU A 84 -3.83 -12.10 5.70
N PRO A 85 -4.39 -11.41 4.69
CA PRO A 85 -4.48 -11.97 3.34
C PRO A 85 -3.09 -12.22 2.73
N PRO A 86 -2.99 -13.04 1.67
CA PRO A 86 -1.76 -13.17 0.89
C PRO A 86 -1.18 -11.81 0.49
N TRP A 87 0.15 -11.74 0.36
CA TRP A 87 0.88 -10.49 0.14
C TRP A 87 0.38 -9.70 -1.08
N ASP A 88 -0.13 -10.38 -2.11
CA ASP A 88 -0.66 -9.84 -3.35
C ASP A 88 -2.14 -9.41 -3.26
N ARG A 89 -2.81 -9.74 -2.15
CA ARG A 89 -4.23 -9.40 -1.91
C ARG A 89 -4.47 -8.52 -0.69
N ARG A 90 -3.51 -8.38 0.22
CA ARG A 90 -3.68 -7.56 1.44
C ARG A 90 -3.74 -6.05 1.14
N ILE A 91 -4.58 -5.38 1.91
CA ILE A 91 -4.61 -3.93 2.13
C ILE A 91 -4.60 -3.71 3.65
N PRO A 92 -3.71 -2.87 4.21
CA PRO A 92 -2.64 -2.11 3.55
C PRO A 92 -1.57 -3.02 2.92
N GLY A 93 -0.79 -2.49 1.98
CA GLY A 93 0.17 -3.30 1.21
C GLY A 93 1.52 -3.54 1.90
N CYS A 94 1.97 -2.61 2.74
CA CYS A 94 3.23 -2.67 3.48
C CYS A 94 3.16 -1.83 4.77
N LEU A 95 4.16 -1.99 5.65
CA LEU A 95 4.37 -1.15 6.83
C LEU A 95 5.80 -0.61 6.83
N LEU A 96 5.96 0.72 6.90
CA LEU A 96 7.26 1.36 6.94
C LEU A 96 7.61 1.73 8.39
N TYR A 97 8.67 1.11 8.90
CA TYR A 97 9.22 1.44 10.21
C TYR A 97 10.42 2.37 10.06
N ALA A 98 10.45 3.44 10.83
CA ALA A 98 11.59 4.35 10.93
C ALA A 98 12.13 4.34 12.37
N LYS A 99 13.45 4.41 12.51
CA LYS A 99 14.11 4.61 13.80
C LYS A 99 14.70 6.03 13.88
N PRO A 100 14.82 6.60 15.09
CA PRO A 100 15.60 7.81 15.26
C PRO A 100 16.98 7.67 14.62
N TRP A 101 17.47 8.76 14.03
CA TRP A 101 18.76 8.82 13.33
C TRP A 101 18.83 8.04 12.01
N GLU A 102 17.69 7.59 11.45
CA GLU A 102 17.62 7.15 10.05
C GLU A 102 17.31 8.31 9.10
N ARG A 103 17.78 8.18 7.86
CA ARG A 103 17.29 8.95 6.71
C ARG A 103 16.76 7.97 5.67
N LEU A 104 15.45 8.01 5.46
CA LEU A 104 14.79 7.15 4.50
C LEU A 104 14.87 7.77 3.10
N TYR A 105 15.17 6.94 2.11
CA TYR A 105 15.08 7.26 0.69
C TYR A 105 14.01 6.33 0.12
N ILE A 106 12.79 6.85 -0.01
CA ILE A 106 11.63 6.09 -0.46
C ILE A 106 11.48 6.36 -1.96
N HIS A 107 11.72 5.33 -2.76
CA HIS A 107 11.60 5.35 -4.21
C HIS A 107 10.23 4.79 -4.58
N VAL A 108 9.45 5.51 -5.37
CA VAL A 108 8.05 5.16 -5.64
C VAL A 108 7.84 5.02 -7.13
N TRP A 109 7.58 3.81 -7.62
CA TRP A 109 7.20 3.57 -9.00
C TRP A 109 5.68 3.58 -9.15
N ASN A 110 5.16 4.50 -9.96
CA ASN A 110 3.78 4.43 -10.43
C ASN A 110 3.64 3.40 -11.56
N ALA A 111 3.08 2.23 -11.25
CA ALA A 111 2.73 1.22 -12.27
C ALA A 111 1.24 1.21 -12.62
N ASP A 112 0.45 2.13 -12.07
CA ASP A 112 -0.85 2.46 -12.64
C ASP A 112 -0.63 3.13 -14.00
N THR A 113 -1.25 2.56 -15.03
CA THR A 113 -1.12 3.04 -16.41
C THR A 113 -2.11 4.16 -16.73
N SER A 114 -3.08 4.41 -15.84
CA SER A 114 -4.21 5.27 -16.11
C SER A 114 -4.09 6.64 -15.45
N ASP A 115 -3.63 6.68 -14.19
CA ASP A 115 -3.72 7.88 -13.36
C ASP A 115 -2.37 8.33 -12.76
N CYS A 116 -2.31 9.61 -12.43
CA CYS A 116 -1.20 10.22 -11.68
C CYS A 116 -1.44 10.06 -10.18
N HIS A 117 -0.37 9.78 -9.43
CA HIS A 117 -0.40 9.59 -7.98
C HIS A 117 0.69 10.39 -7.28
N SER A 118 0.64 10.46 -5.95
CA SER A 118 1.69 11.08 -5.13
C SER A 118 1.87 10.33 -3.82
N PHE A 119 3.02 10.52 -3.16
CA PHE A 119 3.32 9.89 -1.87
C PHE A 119 3.61 10.94 -0.80
N HIS A 120 2.60 11.20 0.05
CA HIS A 120 2.72 12.09 1.21
C HIS A 120 2.96 11.29 2.49
N ILE A 121 3.89 11.75 3.32
CA ILE A 121 4.32 11.03 4.53
C ILE A 121 3.99 11.79 5.81
N HIS A 122 3.60 11.06 6.84
CA HIS A 122 3.37 11.60 8.18
C HIS A 122 4.44 11.11 9.17
N GLY A 123 4.67 11.88 10.25
CA GLY A 123 5.52 11.47 11.37
C GLY A 123 7.02 11.52 11.12
N LEU A 124 7.46 12.03 9.97
CA LEU A 124 8.88 12.27 9.64
C LEU A 124 9.09 13.73 9.23
N ARG A 125 10.34 14.18 9.33
CA ARG A 125 10.77 15.47 8.77
C ARG A 125 11.20 15.27 7.31
N TYR A 126 10.61 16.03 6.41
CA TYR A 126 10.92 16.02 4.99
C TYR A 126 11.07 17.47 4.46
N GLY A 127 11.68 17.60 3.28
CA GLY A 127 11.76 18.87 2.56
C GLY A 127 10.59 19.03 1.59
N ILE A 128 10.38 20.24 1.07
CA ILE A 128 9.28 20.53 0.12
C ILE A 128 9.34 19.68 -1.16
N GLU A 129 10.56 19.32 -1.59
CA GLU A 129 10.84 18.37 -2.69
C GLU A 129 10.47 16.92 -2.38
N SER A 130 9.90 16.64 -1.20
CA SER A 130 9.50 15.30 -0.75
C SER A 130 8.19 15.35 0.04
N ASP A 131 7.39 16.41 -0.15
CA ASP A 131 6.11 16.57 0.55
C ASP A 131 5.03 15.66 -0.01
N GLY A 132 4.88 15.55 -1.33
CA GLY A 132 3.88 14.65 -1.90
C GLY A 132 2.47 15.23 -2.02
N ALA A 133 2.26 16.52 -1.78
CA ALA A 133 0.94 17.15 -1.79
C ALA A 133 0.89 18.49 -2.55
N TRP A 134 -0.17 18.67 -3.36
CA TRP A 134 -0.47 19.93 -4.04
C TRP A 134 -1.10 20.94 -3.05
N PRO A 135 -0.89 22.27 -3.17
CA PRO A 135 -0.11 22.99 -4.18
C PRO A 135 1.36 23.18 -3.83
N LEU A 136 1.81 22.63 -2.70
CA LEU A 136 3.13 22.93 -2.14
C LEU A 136 4.23 22.01 -2.66
N GLY A 137 3.90 20.92 -3.35
CA GLY A 137 4.85 20.14 -4.15
C GLY A 137 5.43 21.01 -5.25
N VAL A 138 6.60 21.59 -4.98
CA VAL A 138 7.32 22.42 -5.94
C VAL A 138 8.16 21.54 -6.86
N ALA A 139 8.48 22.10 -8.03
CA ALA A 139 9.42 21.48 -8.94
C ALA A 139 10.83 21.54 -8.34
N GLY A 140 11.46 20.38 -8.24
CA GLY A 140 12.86 20.23 -7.90
C GLY A 140 13.77 20.77 -8.99
N ARG A 141 15.08 20.73 -8.73
CA ARG A 141 16.09 21.27 -9.67
C ARG A 141 16.16 20.55 -11.01
N ASP A 142 15.67 19.31 -11.06
CA ASP A 142 15.55 18.48 -12.25
C ASP A 142 14.21 18.66 -12.96
N GLY A 143 13.33 19.52 -12.44
CA GLY A 143 12.00 19.79 -12.97
C GLY A 143 10.93 18.78 -12.54
N GLY A 144 11.29 17.72 -11.81
CA GLY A 144 10.33 16.78 -11.23
C GLY A 144 9.57 17.42 -10.07
N ARG A 145 8.29 17.09 -9.88
CA ARG A 145 7.49 17.61 -8.77
C ARG A 145 7.26 16.52 -7.74
N SER A 146 7.26 16.87 -6.46
CA SER A 146 7.01 15.90 -5.40
C SER A 146 5.54 15.48 -5.31
N ASP A 147 4.62 16.31 -5.78
CA ASP A 147 3.16 16.08 -5.74
C ASP A 147 2.61 15.30 -6.94
N GLU A 148 3.46 14.81 -7.84
CA GLU A 148 3.02 14.03 -9.00
C GLU A 148 4.02 12.93 -9.35
N ILE A 149 3.49 11.74 -9.64
CA ILE A 149 4.22 10.59 -10.17
C ILE A 149 3.35 10.08 -11.33
N LEU A 150 3.70 10.45 -12.55
CA LEU A 150 2.91 10.10 -13.73
C LEU A 150 3.01 8.59 -14.02
N PRO A 151 2.07 8.01 -14.80
CA PRO A 151 2.13 6.62 -15.22
C PRO A 151 3.51 6.20 -15.74
N GLY A 152 4.08 5.16 -15.13
CA GLY A 152 5.39 4.61 -15.48
C GLY A 152 6.60 5.29 -14.85
N GLN A 153 6.44 6.43 -14.17
CA GLN A 153 7.54 7.16 -13.53
C GLN A 153 7.96 6.56 -12.18
N LYS A 154 9.22 6.79 -11.81
CA LYS A 154 9.85 6.34 -10.56
C LYS A 154 10.42 7.52 -9.78
#